data_AF-A0A3D4G2M3-F1
#
_entry.id   AF-A0A3D4G2M3-F1
#
_cell.length_a   1.000
_cell.length_b   1.000
_cell.length_c   1.000
_cell.angle_alpha   90.00
_cell.angle_beta   90.00
_cell.angle_gamma   90.00
#
_symmetry.space_group_name_H-M   'P 1'
#
loop_
_entity.id
_entity.type
_entity.pdbx_description
1 polymer ?
#
loop_
_entity_poly.entity_id
_entity_poly.type
_entity_poly.pdbx_seq_one_letter_code
_entity_poly.pdbx_strand_id
1 'polypeptide(L)' 'MLIFLVLLVVTLAEVGYAFLPLAKFWLAFGLCVMAIWKAVLVALYYMHLRSEPRSLWILVAVPMPLVVILIAAVITEF' A
#
# COMPACT_ATOMS: atom_id res chain seq x y z
N MET A 1 -15.47 -8.48 -9.58
CA MET A 1 -15.71 -9.26 -8.35
C MET A 1 -14.46 -10.03 -7.89
N LEU A 2 -13.69 -10.66 -8.79
CA LEU A 2 -12.48 -11.43 -8.43
C LEU A 2 -11.37 -10.62 -7.72
N ILE A 3 -11.20 -9.33 -8.04
CA ILE A 3 -10.12 -8.52 -7.43
C ILE A 3 -10.33 -8.27 -5.94
N PHE A 4 -11.57 -8.19 -5.47
CA PHE A 4 -11.83 -8.01 -4.04
C PHE A 4 -11.33 -9.23 -3.24
N LEU A 5 -11.46 -10.44 -3.81
CA LEU A 5 -10.89 -11.65 -3.24
C LEU A 5 -9.36 -11.65 -3.30
N VAL A 6 -8.76 -11.19 -4.39
CA VAL A 6 -7.29 -11.08 -4.49
C VAL A 6 -6.75 -10.10 -3.45
N LEU A 7 -7.35 -8.91 -3.32
CA LEU A 7 -6.97 -7.93 -2.31
C LEU A 7 -7.12 -8.50 -0.91
N LEU A 8 -8.24 -9.18 -0.63
CA LEU A 8 -8.50 -9.84 0.66
C LEU A 8 -7.45 -10.90 0.99
N VAL A 9 -7.06 -11.72 0.02
CA VAL A 9 -6.00 -12.74 0.20
C VAL A 9 -4.66 -12.08 0.51
N VAL A 10 -4.31 -10.98 -0.17
CA VAL A 10 -3.06 -10.26 0.12
C VAL A 10 -3.10 -9.61 1.52
N THR A 11 -4.23 -9.10 1.99
CA THR A 11 -4.36 -8.62 3.38
C THR A 11 -4.24 -9.76 4.39
N LEU A 12 -4.88 -10.90 4.15
CA LEU A 12 -4.75 -12.06 5.04
C LEU A 12 -3.29 -12.55 5.12
N ALA A 13 -2.59 -12.55 3.97
CA ALA A 13 -1.19 -12.91 3.90
C ALA A 13 -0.29 -11.94 4.67
N GLU A 14 -0.54 -10.62 4.59
CA GLU A 14 0.18 -9.62 5.39
C GLU A 14 -0.04 -9.81 6.88
N VAL A 15 -1.29 -10.00 7.32
CA VAL A 15 -1.60 -10.21 8.74
C VAL A 15 -0.90 -11.47 9.23
N GLY A 16 -0.97 -12.57 8.48
CA GLY A 16 -0.25 -13.81 8.82
C GLY A 16 1.27 -13.64 8.85
N TYR A 17 1.83 -12.88 7.90
CA TYR A 17 3.26 -12.61 7.84
C TYR A 17 3.73 -11.72 9.01
N ALA A 18 2.90 -10.80 9.46
CA ALA A 18 3.18 -9.94 10.61
C ALA A 18 3.24 -10.70 11.95
N PHE A 19 2.56 -11.85 12.06
CA PHE A 19 2.63 -12.72 13.24
C PHE A 19 3.84 -13.67 13.26
N LEU A 20 4.64 -13.73 12.19
CA LEU A 20 5.85 -14.55 12.17
C LEU A 20 6.98 -13.84 12.96
N PRO A 21 7.70 -14.56 13.85
CA PRO A 21 8.81 -14.01 14.62
C PRO A 21 10.08 -13.88 13.76
N LEU A 22 10.03 -13.01 12.74
CA LEU A 22 11.14 -12.70 11.85
C LEU A 22 11.92 -11.46 12.34
N ALA A 23 13.16 -11.33 11.88
CA ALA A 23 13.95 -10.12 12.10
C ALA A 23 13.18 -8.89 11.58
N LYS A 24 13.08 -7.83 12.42
CA LYS A 24 12.27 -6.63 12.15
C LYS A 24 12.51 -6.02 10.77
N PHE A 25 13.76 -6.08 10.27
CA PHE A 25 14.14 -5.60 8.95
C PHE A 25 13.50 -6.41 7.81
N TRP A 26 13.55 -7.74 7.89
CA TRP A 26 12.93 -8.64 6.90
C TRP A 26 11.41 -8.55 6.93
N LEU A 27 10.84 -8.41 8.13
CA LEU A 27 9.40 -8.26 8.32
C LEU A 27 8.90 -6.95 7.67
N ALA A 28 9.56 -5.82 7.96
CA ALA A 28 9.24 -4.53 7.36
C ALA A 28 9.39 -4.53 5.84
N PHE A 29 10.47 -5.12 5.31
CA PHE A 29 10.68 -5.23 3.87
C PHE A 29 9.59 -6.06 3.19
N GLY A 30 9.25 -7.23 3.76
CA GLY A 30 8.19 -8.10 3.22
C GLY A 30 6.80 -7.45 3.23
N LEU A 31 6.45 -6.73 4.30
CA LEU A 31 5.20 -5.99 4.38
C LEU A 31 5.16 -4.82 3.39
N CYS A 32 6.24 -4.07 3.23
CA CYS A 32 6.31 -2.98 2.25
C CYS A 32 6.08 -3.49 0.82
N VAL A 33 6.68 -4.62 0.44
CA VAL A 33 6.50 -5.22 -0.89
C VAL A 33 5.06 -5.65 -1.11
N MET A 34 4.42 -6.30 -0.12
CA MET A 34 3.01 -6.70 -0.18
C MET A 34 2.06 -5.49 -0.30
N ALA A 35 2.36 -4.41 0.42
CA ALA A 35 1.58 -3.18 0.39
C ALA A 35 1.67 -2.48 -0.98
N ILE A 36 2.88 -2.39 -1.55
CA ILE A 36 3.09 -1.83 -2.89
C ILE A 36 2.35 -2.67 -3.94
N TRP A 37 2.43 -3.99 -3.86
CA TRP A 37 1.74 -4.89 -4.79
C TRP A 37 0.22 -4.69 -4.78
N LYS A 38 -0.37 -4.53 -3.59
CA LYS A 38 -1.79 -4.18 -3.44
C LYS A 38 -2.12 -2.84 -4.07
N ALA A 39 -1.31 -1.81 -3.81
CA ALA A 39 -1.51 -0.48 -4.38
C ALA A 39 -1.48 -0.52 -5.91
N VAL A 40 -0.56 -1.30 -6.50
CA VAL A 40 -0.47 -1.51 -7.95
C VAL A 40 -1.69 -2.25 -8.49
N LEU A 41 -2.16 -3.30 -7.82
CA LEU A 41 -3.38 -4.01 -8.21
C LEU A 41 -4.63 -3.11 -8.15
N VAL A 42 -4.74 -2.27 -7.13
CA VAL A 42 -5.81 -1.26 -7.03
C VAL A 42 -5.67 -0.22 -8.15
N ALA A 43 -4.47 0.27 -8.41
CA ALA A 43 -4.22 1.27 -9.47
C ALA A 43 -4.43 0.72 -10.90
N LEU A 44 -4.21 -0.57 -11.14
CA LEU A 44 -4.46 -1.18 -12.45
C LEU A 44 -5.92 -1.60 -12.64
N TYR A 45 -6.59 -2.02 -11.57
CA TYR A 45 -7.92 -2.65 -11.68
C TYR A 45 -9.08 -1.75 -11.27
N TYR A 46 -8.90 -0.94 -10.21
CA TYR A 46 -9.94 -0.03 -9.71
C TYR A 46 -9.87 1.33 -10.40
N MET A 47 -8.67 1.86 -10.67
CA MET A 47 -8.53 2.88 -11.69
C MET A 47 -8.53 2.17 -13.03
N HIS A 48 -9.66 2.17 -13.74
CA HIS A 48 -9.68 1.86 -15.17
C HIS A 48 -8.87 2.95 -15.90
N LEU A 49 -7.54 2.86 -15.84
CA LEU A 49 -6.54 3.78 -16.42
C LEU A 49 -6.67 3.94 -17.94
N ARG A 50 -7.63 3.25 -18.56
CA ARG A 50 -7.96 3.37 -19.97
C ARG A 50 -9.02 4.43 -20.28
N SER A 51 -9.79 4.93 -19.30
CA SER A 51 -11.01 5.70 -19.61
C SER A 51 -11.37 6.87 -18.68
N GLU A 52 -10.46 7.42 -17.86
CA GLU A 52 -10.77 8.59 -17.02
C GLU A 52 -9.63 9.65 -16.95
N PRO A 53 -9.96 10.93 -16.72
CA PRO A 53 -9.06 12.07 -16.91
C PRO A 53 -7.94 12.14 -15.86
N ARG A 54 -6.80 12.74 -16.24
CA ARG A 54 -5.58 12.95 -15.42
C ARG A 54 -5.79 13.55 -14.01
N SER A 55 -6.98 14.07 -13.71
CA SER A 55 -7.35 14.65 -12.41
C SER A 55 -7.41 13.61 -11.27
N LEU A 56 -7.84 12.37 -11.55
CA LEU A 56 -7.89 11.31 -10.52
C LEU A 56 -6.50 10.86 -10.03
N TRP A 57 -5.47 10.99 -10.88
CA TRP A 57 -4.09 10.73 -10.50
C TRP A 57 -3.59 11.70 -9.43
N ILE A 58 -3.98 12.97 -9.54
CA ILE A 58 -3.59 14.01 -8.58
C ILE A 58 -4.27 13.75 -7.23
N LEU A 59 -5.57 13.39 -7.23
CA LEU A 59 -6.31 13.07 -6.01
C LEU A 59 -5.65 11.94 -5.18
N VAL A 60 -5.16 10.89 -5.85
CA VAL A 60 -4.47 9.78 -5.18
C VAL A 60 -3.02 10.10 -4.83
N ALA A 61 -2.38 11.03 -5.54
CA ALA A 61 -1.05 11.50 -5.21
C ALA A 61 -1.03 12.46 -4.01
N VAL A 62 -2.10 13.22 -3.74
CA VAL A 62 -2.21 14.18 -2.62
C VAL A 62 -1.90 13.59 -1.23
N PRO A 63 -2.39 12.39 -0.85
CA PRO A 63 -2.07 11.83 0.46
C PRO A 63 -0.61 11.38 0.61
N MET A 64 0.12 11.09 -0.47
CA MET A 64 1.51 10.62 -0.38
C MET A 64 2.48 11.60 0.29
N PRO A 65 2.59 12.88 -0.11
CA PRO A 65 3.46 13.84 0.57
C PRO A 65 3.05 14.06 2.02
N LEU A 66 1.76 13.97 2.34
CA LEU A 66 1.24 14.05 3.71
C LEU A 66 1.77 12.91 4.58
N VAL A 67 1.80 11.67 4.06
CA VAL A 67 2.40 10.51 4.73
C VAL A 67 3.90 10.70 4.97
N VAL A 68 4.63 11.25 3.99
CA VAL A 68 6.08 11.52 4.13
C VAL A 68 6.34 12.54 5.24
N ILE A 69 5.55 13.62 5.29
CA ILE A 69 5.63 14.62 6.37
C ILE A 69 5.33 13.99 7.72
N LEU A 70 4.31 13.11 7.80
CA LEU A 70 3.92 12.46 9.03
C LEU A 70 5.01 11.52 9.57
N ILE A 71 5.64 10.75 8.69
CA ILE A 71 6.77 9.88 9.05
C ILE A 71 7.96 10.71 9.51
N ALA A 72 8.28 11.80 8.80
CA ALA A 72 9.37 12.70 9.18
C ALA A 72 9.10 13.35 10.55
N ALA A 73 7.88 13.81 10.80
CA ALA A 73 7.47 14.36 12.08
C ALA A 73 7.65 13.34 13.21
N VAL A 74 7.12 12.13 13.04
CA VAL A 74 7.26 11.04 14.03
C VAL A 74 8.72 10.72 14.32
N ILE A 75 9.59 10.61 13.31
CA ILE A 75 11.02 10.31 13.51
C ILE A 75 11.74 11.46 14.24
N THR A 76 11.30 12.71 14.05
CA THR A 76 11.93 13.89 14.67
C THR A 76 11.47 14.12 16.11
N GLU A 77 10.29 13.59 16.48
CA GLU A 77 9.70 13.73 17.82
C GLU A 77 10.17 12.64 18.82
N PHE A 78 10.91 11.63 18.35
CA PHE A 78 11.61 10.61 19.17
C PHE A 78 13.11 10.94 19.32
#